data_AF-A0A523I9X0-F1
#
_entry.id   AF-A0A523I9X0-F1
#
_cell.length_a   1.000
_cell.length_b   1.000
_cell.length_c   1.000
_cell.angle_alpha   90.00
_cell.angle_beta   90.00
_cell.angle_gamma   90.00
#
_symmetry.space_group_name_H-M   'P 1'
#
loop_
_entity.id
_entity.type
_entity.pdbx_description
1 polymer ?
#
loop_
_entity_poly.entity_id
_entity_poly.type
_entity_poly.pdbx_seq_one_letter_code
_entity_poly.pdbx_strand_id
1 'polypeptide(L)' 'MAATQIRGMLDSKTLKQMIEKGEIETVLAAFPDVYGRLLGKRINGHFFVNDVLDGSIHV' A
#
# COMPACT_ATOMS: atom_id res chain seq x y z
N MET A 1 -2.52 21.79 -11.83
CA MET A 1 -3.75 21.42 -11.10
C MET A 1 -3.34 20.54 -9.94
N ALA A 2 -3.47 21.00 -8.69
CA ALA A 2 -3.17 20.16 -7.54
C ALA A 2 -4.30 19.14 -7.38
N ALA A 3 -3.97 17.85 -7.27
CA ALA A 3 -4.95 16.82 -7.04
C ALA A 3 -5.64 17.04 -5.68
N THR A 4 -6.96 16.85 -5.61
CA THR A 4 -7.71 16.91 -4.36
C THR A 4 -7.18 15.86 -3.40
N GLN A 5 -6.61 16.30 -2.28
CA GLN A 5 -6.10 15.40 -1.25
C GLN A 5 -7.27 14.68 -0.56
N ILE A 6 -7.45 13.40 -0.85
CA ILE A 6 -8.44 12.57 -0.14
C ILE A 6 -7.88 12.25 1.25
N ARG A 7 -8.65 12.56 2.29
CA ARG A 7 -8.27 12.23 3.67
C ARG A 7 -8.04 10.72 3.80
N GLY A 8 -6.87 10.35 4.32
CA GLY A 8 -6.49 8.94 4.52
C GLY A 8 -5.86 8.26 3.30
N MET A 9 -5.79 8.93 2.13
CA MET A 9 -5.07 8.42 0.98
C MET A 9 -3.66 9.02 0.94
N LEU A 10 -2.65 8.19 1.17
CA LEU A 10 -1.25 8.60 1.03
C LEU A 10 -0.87 8.62 -0.46
N ASP A 11 -0.10 9.62 -0.87
CA ASP A 11 0.60 9.54 -2.14
C ASP A 11 1.82 8.60 -2.05
N SER A 12 2.31 8.14 -3.19
CA SER A 12 3.41 7.18 -3.26
C SER A 12 4.71 7.72 -2.64
N LYS A 13 4.96 9.02 -2.73
CA LYS A 13 6.18 9.63 -2.17
C LYS A 13 6.11 9.64 -0.64
N THR A 14 4.99 10.05 -0.06
CA THR A 14 4.77 10.01 1.39
C THR A 14 4.83 8.59 1.93
N LEU A 15 4.20 7.62 1.25
CA LEU A 15 4.26 6.22 1.64
C LEU A 15 5.70 5.69 1.72
N LYS A 16 6.51 5.96 0.68
CA LYS A 16 7.94 5.59 0.66
C LYS A 16 8.70 6.18 1.85
N GLN A 17 8.49 7.45 2.16
CA GLN A 17 9.15 8.11 3.28
C GLN A 17 8.77 7.53 4.65
N MET A 18 7.49 7.18 4.84
CA MET A 18 7.02 6.59 6.10
C MET A 18 7.56 5.17 6.31
N ILE A 19 7.70 4.40 5.24
CA ILE A 19 8.32 3.06 5.28
C ILE A 19 9.81 3.17 5.63
N GLU A 20 10.56 4.06 4.98
CA GLU A 20 11.98 4.29 5.28
C GLU A 20 12.23 4.74 6.73
N LYS A 21 11.28 5.46 7.33
CA LYS A 21 11.34 5.86 8.75
C LYS A 21 10.90 4.76 9.72
N GLY A 22 10.40 3.63 9.23
CA GLY A 22 9.82 2.56 10.04
C GLY A 22 8.45 2.89 10.65
N GLU A 23 7.80 3.99 10.22
CA GLU A 23 6.45 4.36 10.65
C GLU A 23 5.39 3.42 10.05
N ILE A 24 5.67 2.85 8.88
CA ILE A 24 4.87 1.81 8.24
C ILE A 24 5.75 0.60 7.96
N GLU A 25 5.58 -0.47 8.73
CA GLU A 25 6.33 -1.71 8.53
C GLU A 25 5.63 -2.67 7.55
N THR A 26 4.30 -2.63 7.50
CA THR A 26 3.48 -3.63 6.81
C THR A 26 2.40 -2.95 5.97
N VAL A 27 2.20 -3.46 4.76
CA VAL A 27 1.13 -3.09 3.84
C VAL A 27 0.20 -4.28 3.63
N LEU A 28 -1.11 -4.03 3.67
CA LEU A 28 -2.13 -5.02 3.31
C LEU A 28 -2.65 -4.70 1.90
N ALA A 29 -2.30 -5.54 0.93
CA ALA A 29 -2.96 -5.52 -0.38
C ALA A 29 -4.21 -6.39 -0.27
N ALA A 30 -5.38 -5.77 -0.08
CA ALA A 30 -6.63 -6.47 0.18
C ALA A 30 -7.81 -5.89 -0.61
N PHE A 31 -8.78 -6.74 -0.89
CA PHE A 31 -10.05 -6.39 -1.50
C PHE A 31 -11.20 -7.18 -0.82
N PRO A 32 -12.43 -6.65 -0.80
CA PRO A 32 -13.58 -7.38 -0.26
C PRO A 32 -14.02 -8.49 -1.22
N ASP A 33 -14.37 -9.65 -0.69
CA ASP A 33 -15.05 -10.72 -1.43
C ASP A 33 -16.57 -10.51 -1.50
N VAL A 34 -17.29 -11.47 -2.08
CA VAL A 34 -18.77 -11.43 -2.22
C VAL A 34 -19.52 -11.39 -0.88
N TYR A 35 -18.86 -11.73 0.22
CA TYR A 35 -19.40 -11.68 1.59
C TYR A 35 -18.86 -10.48 2.38
N GLY A 36 -18.09 -9.59 1.74
CA GLY A 36 -17.48 -8.41 2.36
C GLY A 36 -16.25 -8.73 3.22
N ARG A 37 -15.68 -9.93 3.14
CA ARG A 37 -14.47 -10.30 3.89
C ARG A 37 -13.24 -9.77 3.15
N LEU A 38 -12.29 -9.19 3.89
CA LEU A 38 -11.02 -8.75 3.30
C LEU A 38 -10.12 -9.95 3.00
N LEU A 39 -9.88 -10.20 1.72
CA LEU A 39 -8.91 -11.17 1.22
C LEU A 39 -7.71 -10.44 0.66
N GLY A 40 -6.51 -10.94 0.89
CA GLY A 40 -5.30 -10.23 0.49
C GLY A 40 -4.01 -10.84 0.98
N LYS A 41 -2.92 -10.12 0.72
CA LYS A 41 -1.57 -10.46 1.21
C LYS A 41 -1.13 -9.43 2.25
N ARG A 42 -0.43 -9.92 3.28
CA ARG A 42 0.35 -9.09 4.19
C ARG A 42 1.77 -8.99 3.63
N ILE A 43 2.20 -7.77 3.35
CA ILE A 43 3.43 -7.47 2.61
C ILE A 43 4.31 -6.60 3.50
N ASN A 44 5.61 -6.89 3.58
CA ASN A 44 6.55 -5.99 4.22
C ASN A 44 6.63 -4.66 3.43
N GLY A 45 6.68 -3.53 4.13
CA GLY A 45 6.64 -2.20 3.51
C GLY A 45 7.74 -1.98 2.48
N HIS A 46 8.98 -2.37 2.79
CA HIS A 46 10.09 -2.21 1.86
C HIS A 46 9.89 -3.05 0.59
N PHE A 47 9.46 -4.30 0.74
CA PHE A 47 9.13 -5.15 -0.42
C PHE A 47 7.96 -4.56 -1.23
N PHE A 48 6.95 -4.01 -0.55
CA PHE A 48 5.83 -3.39 -1.24
C PHE A 48 6.28 -2.22 -2.14
N VAL A 49 7.13 -1.34 -1.63
CA VAL A 49 7.64 -0.17 -2.36
C VAL A 49 8.53 -0.57 -3.54
N ASN A 50 9.38 -1.58 -3.34
CA ASN A 50 10.39 -1.97 -4.32
C ASN A 50 9.83 -2.83 -5.45
N ASP A 51 8.90 -3.73 -5.13
CA ASP A 51 8.49 -4.79 -6.06
C ASP A 51 7.00 -4.69 -6.44
N VAL A 52 6.13 -4.22 -5.54
CA VAL A 52 4.67 -4.33 -5.72
C VAL A 52 4.02 -3.04 -6.23
N LEU A 53 4.50 -1.88 -5.78
CA LEU A 53 3.86 -0.59 -5.99
C LEU A 53 3.65 -0.24 -7.47
N ASP A 54 4.56 -0.66 -8.34
CA ASP A 54 4.52 -0.39 -9.78
C ASP A 54 3.82 -1.52 -10.59
N GLY A 55 3.10 -2.43 -9.92
CA GLY A 55 2.16 -3.36 -10.54
C GLY A 55 2.58 -4.84 -10.57
N SER A 56 3.68 -5.22 -9.93
CA SER A 56 4.12 -6.63 -9.91
C SER A 56 3.75 -7.33 -8.61
N ILE A 57 2.54 -7.91 -8.54
CA ILE A 57 2.26 -8.98 -7.59
C ILE A 57 2.46 -10.30 -8.32
N HIS A 58 3.66 -10.87 -8.22
CA HIS A 58 3.84 -12.26 -8.62
C HIS A 58 3.17 -13.16 -7.59
N VAL A 59 2.24 -14.00 -8.08
CA VAL A 59 1.48 -14.97 -7.29
C VAL A 59 2.27 -16.22 -7.03
#